data_AF-A0A452QHQ8-F1
#
_entry.id   AF-A0A452QHQ8-F1
#
_cell.length_a   1.000
_cell.length_b   1.000
_cell.length_c   1.000
_cell.angle_alpha   90.00
_cell.angle_beta   90.00
_cell.angle_gamma   90.00
#
_symmetry.space_group_name_H-M   'P 1'
#
loop_
_entity.id
_entity.type
_entity.pdbx_description
1 polymer ?
#
loop_
_entity_poly.entity_id
_entity_poly.type
_entity_poly.pdbx_seq_one_letter_code
_entity_poly.pdbx_strand_id
1 'polypeptide(L)'
;PRGGGEGGQRDRNRPGPSADTQFVRECPPRPVGLLVLSRAFPRLVQVLRSENGLLSPLRCQRKQWRVDLPATSVVITFHNEARSALLRTVVSVLKKSPPHLIKEIILVDDYSSDPEDGALLGKIEKVRVLRNDRREGLMRSRVRGADAAQAKVLTFLDSHCECNEHWLEPLLERVAEDRTRVVSPIIDVINMDNFQYVGASADLKGGFDWNLVFKWDYMTPEQRRSRQGNPVAPIKTPMIAGGLFVMDKLYFEELGKYDMMMDVWGGENLEISFRVWQCGGSLEIVPCSRVGHVFRKQHPYTFPGGSGTVFARNTRRAAEVWMDEYKNFYYAAVPSARNVPYGNIQSRLELRKKLSCKPFKWYLENVYPELSPELAQGSESLLGSVTVALSGRSLHSPVGGAALTSSVVFQEWALTKEKSVKHMDLCLTVVDRAPGSVIKLQGCRENDTRQKWEQIEGNSKLRHVGSNLCLDSRTAKNGGLSVEVCGPALSQQWKFTLNLQQ
;
A
#
# COMPACT_ATOMS: atom_id res chain seq x y z
N PRO A 1 -23.78 31.68 -84.87
CA PRO A 1 -24.06 33.14 -84.69
C PRO A 1 -24.05 33.47 -83.19
N ARG A 2 -22.92 33.95 -82.64
CA ARG A 2 -22.67 35.37 -82.28
C ARG A 2 -23.83 35.97 -81.45
N GLY A 3 -23.67 36.51 -80.24
CA GLY A 3 -22.50 36.98 -79.49
C GLY A 3 -22.87 38.26 -78.70
N GLY A 4 -22.15 38.54 -77.60
CA GLY A 4 -22.09 39.83 -76.87
C GLY A 4 -23.13 39.99 -75.76
N GLY A 5 -22.80 40.25 -74.48
CA GLY A 5 -21.87 41.27 -73.94
C GLY A 5 -22.69 42.54 -73.62
N GLU A 6 -22.64 43.26 -72.51
CA GLU A 6 -21.67 43.58 -71.45
C GLU A 6 -22.51 44.02 -70.21
N GLY A 7 -22.05 44.11 -68.96
CA GLY A 7 -20.78 44.52 -68.35
C GLY A 7 -20.95 44.41 -66.82
N GLY A 8 -20.00 44.70 -65.94
CA GLY A 8 -18.63 45.18 -66.02
C GLY A 8 -18.08 45.27 -64.59
N GLN A 9 -16.76 45.29 -64.49
CA GLN A 9 -15.89 45.55 -63.32
C GLN A 9 -15.81 44.55 -62.14
N ARG A 10 -14.59 44.00 -61.99
CA ARG A 10 -13.96 43.51 -60.76
C ARG A 10 -13.37 44.69 -59.98
N ASP A 11 -13.30 44.61 -58.65
CA ASP A 11 -12.00 44.80 -57.96
C ASP A 11 -11.96 44.29 -56.51
N ARG A 12 -10.72 44.12 -56.01
CA ARG A 12 -10.25 43.26 -54.92
C ARG A 12 -10.31 43.84 -53.49
N ASN A 13 -10.32 42.90 -52.52
CA ASN A 13 -9.61 42.83 -51.23
C ASN A 13 -10.22 43.34 -49.89
N ARG A 14 -10.21 42.38 -48.94
CA ARG A 14 -10.16 42.41 -47.44
C ARG A 14 -11.45 42.22 -46.61
N PRO A 15 -11.34 41.61 -45.39
CA PRO A 15 -12.31 40.63 -44.86
C PRO A 15 -13.05 41.01 -43.55
N GLY A 16 -14.18 40.32 -43.29
CA GLY A 16 -14.93 40.24 -42.02
C GLY A 16 -16.27 41.01 -42.00
N PRO A 17 -17.26 40.72 -41.10
CA PRO A 17 -17.30 39.74 -39.99
C PRO A 17 -18.58 38.84 -39.87
N SER A 18 -18.47 37.81 -39.01
CA SER A 18 -19.48 37.19 -38.11
C SER A 18 -20.83 36.61 -38.62
N ALA A 19 -21.06 35.31 -38.33
CA ALA A 19 -22.09 34.84 -37.38
C ALA A 19 -22.04 33.30 -37.19
N ASP A 20 -21.13 32.84 -36.34
CA ASP A 20 -21.22 31.57 -35.60
C ASP A 20 -21.73 31.92 -34.21
N THR A 21 -22.82 31.29 -33.73
CA THR A 21 -23.10 30.96 -32.31
C THR A 21 -24.56 30.59 -32.11
N GLN A 22 -24.86 29.32 -31.83
CA GLN A 22 -25.82 28.89 -30.80
C GLN A 22 -25.87 27.36 -30.74
N PHE A 23 -25.14 26.76 -29.80
CA PHE A 23 -25.54 25.60 -28.99
C PHE A 23 -24.41 25.31 -28.00
N VAL A 24 -24.28 26.19 -27.01
CA VAL A 24 -23.58 25.91 -25.75
C VAL A 24 -24.61 26.16 -24.66
N ARG A 25 -25.19 25.09 -24.10
CA ARG A 25 -25.82 25.18 -22.77
C ARG A 25 -24.76 24.80 -21.76
N GLU A 26 -24.44 25.78 -20.93
CA GLU A 26 -23.47 25.74 -19.85
C GLU A 26 -23.78 24.60 -18.87
N CYS A 27 -22.80 23.72 -18.65
CA CYS A 27 -22.76 22.88 -17.46
C CYS A 27 -22.22 23.72 -16.29
N PRO A 28 -22.82 23.66 -15.10
CA PRO A 28 -22.26 24.32 -13.92
C PRO A 28 -20.93 23.64 -13.52
N PRO A 29 -20.01 24.37 -12.86
CA PRO A 29 -18.64 23.92 -12.64
C PRO A 29 -18.61 22.73 -11.67
N ARG A 30 -18.15 21.58 -12.16
CA ARG A 30 -17.85 20.39 -11.33
C ARG A 30 -16.39 20.45 -10.84
N PRO A 31 -16.10 19.95 -9.62
CA PRO A 31 -14.79 20.06 -9.01
C PRO A 31 -13.70 19.28 -9.77
N VAL A 32 -12.50 19.83 -9.75
CA VAL A 32 -11.33 19.62 -10.65
C VAL A 32 -10.70 18.21 -10.61
N GLY A 33 -11.29 17.23 -9.91
CA GLY A 33 -10.73 15.88 -9.74
C GLY A 33 -11.02 14.88 -10.87
N LEU A 34 -12.08 15.07 -11.66
CA LEU A 34 -12.47 14.13 -12.71
C LEU A 34 -11.75 14.37 -14.06
N LEU A 35 -11.12 15.53 -14.23
CA LEU A 35 -10.66 15.99 -15.54
C LEU A 35 -9.43 15.26 -16.08
N VAL A 36 -8.64 14.59 -15.23
CA VAL A 36 -7.41 13.92 -15.67
C VAL A 36 -7.69 12.60 -16.40
N LEU A 37 -8.87 12.00 -16.22
CA LEU A 37 -9.26 10.76 -16.91
C LEU A 37 -10.06 11.01 -18.20
N SER A 38 -10.42 12.26 -18.52
CA SER A 38 -11.30 12.58 -19.66
C SER A 38 -10.54 13.06 -20.91
N ARG A 39 -9.26 13.41 -20.84
CA ARG A 39 -8.52 14.05 -21.95
C ARG A 39 -7.53 13.13 -22.69
N ALA A 40 -7.70 11.81 -22.55
CA ALA A 40 -7.04 10.83 -23.42
C ALA A 40 -8.10 10.01 -24.19
N PHE A 41 -8.90 10.69 -25.03
CA PHE A 41 -9.60 10.04 -26.13
C PHE A 41 -9.05 10.63 -27.42
N PRO A 42 -8.20 9.85 -28.11
CA PRO A 42 -8.67 9.38 -29.40
C PRO A 42 -8.50 7.87 -29.53
N ARG A 43 -9.61 7.25 -29.94
CA ARG A 43 -9.82 5.85 -30.37
C ARG A 43 -10.23 4.87 -29.28
N LEU A 44 -11.26 4.10 -29.63
CA LEU A 44 -11.45 2.68 -29.33
C LEU A 44 -10.16 1.89 -29.71
N VAL A 45 -9.02 2.19 -29.08
CA VAL A 45 -7.70 1.65 -29.44
C VAL A 45 -7.41 0.44 -28.58
N GLN A 46 -7.26 -0.69 -29.28
CA GLN A 46 -6.61 -1.92 -28.82
C GLN A 46 -7.11 -2.42 -27.46
N VAL A 47 -8.30 -3.03 -27.46
CA VAL A 47 -8.78 -3.82 -26.32
C VAL A 47 -7.73 -4.83 -25.84
N LEU A 48 -6.81 -5.31 -26.68
CA LEU A 48 -5.67 -6.11 -26.24
C LEU A 48 -4.50 -5.94 -27.21
N ARG A 49 -3.38 -5.36 -26.74
CA ARG A 49 -2.09 -5.69 -27.36
C ARG A 49 -1.75 -7.13 -26.99
N SER A 50 -1.29 -7.89 -27.98
CA SER A 50 -0.59 -9.16 -27.79
C SER A 50 0.71 -8.86 -27.06
N GLU A 51 0.68 -8.90 -25.72
CA GLU A 51 1.90 -8.81 -24.91
C GLU A 51 2.60 -10.16 -24.92
N ASN A 52 3.30 -10.42 -26.01
CA ASN A 52 4.20 -11.57 -26.10
C ASN A 52 5.35 -11.38 -25.10
N GLY A 53 5.28 -12.11 -23.98
CA GLY A 53 6.45 -12.80 -23.42
C GLY A 53 7.32 -12.10 -22.36
N LEU A 54 6.88 -11.05 -21.67
CA LEU A 54 7.81 -10.27 -20.85
C LEU A 54 7.97 -10.62 -19.36
N LEU A 55 7.09 -11.41 -18.68
CA LEU A 55 7.10 -11.35 -17.19
C LEU A 55 6.89 -12.64 -16.40
N SER A 56 6.41 -13.74 -17.00
CA SER A 56 6.35 -15.01 -16.28
C SER A 56 7.67 -15.77 -16.46
N PRO A 57 8.35 -16.22 -15.38
CA PRO A 57 9.52 -17.08 -15.51
C PRO A 57 9.21 -18.26 -16.45
N LEU A 58 10.14 -18.67 -17.31
CA LEU A 58 9.97 -19.79 -18.26
C LEU A 58 9.37 -21.05 -17.60
N ARG A 59 9.64 -21.25 -16.31
CA ARG A 59 9.07 -22.34 -15.50
C ARG A 59 7.54 -22.26 -15.35
N CYS A 60 6.95 -21.07 -15.25
CA CYS A 60 5.50 -20.89 -15.18
C CYS A 60 4.83 -21.24 -16.51
N GLN A 61 5.43 -20.83 -17.64
CA GLN A 61 4.90 -21.11 -18.98
C GLN A 61 4.92 -22.60 -19.33
N ARG A 62 5.87 -23.35 -18.76
CA ARG A 62 6.00 -24.80 -18.97
C ARG A 62 5.17 -25.63 -17.99
N LYS A 63 4.58 -25.02 -16.96
CA LYS A 63 3.78 -25.76 -15.98
C LYS A 63 2.39 -26.03 -16.57
N GLN A 64 2.02 -27.30 -16.57
CA GLN A 64 0.64 -27.70 -16.83
C GLN A 64 -0.13 -27.61 -15.51
N TRP A 65 -1.25 -26.89 -15.54
CA TRP A 65 -2.12 -26.73 -14.37
C TRP A 65 -3.20 -27.80 -14.36
N ARG A 66 -3.63 -28.17 -13.16
CA ARG A 66 -4.76 -29.07 -12.96
C ARG A 66 -6.02 -28.51 -13.60
N VAL A 67 -6.78 -29.36 -14.29
CA VAL A 67 -8.05 -28.98 -14.91
C VAL A 67 -9.23 -29.12 -13.94
N ASP A 68 -9.09 -29.99 -12.93
CA ASP A 68 -10.07 -30.33 -11.91
C ASP A 68 -10.05 -29.36 -10.71
N LEU A 69 -9.86 -28.07 -10.98
CA LEU A 69 -9.85 -27.03 -9.96
C LEU A 69 -11.27 -26.54 -9.64
N PRO A 70 -11.54 -26.12 -8.39
CA PRO A 70 -12.85 -25.57 -8.04
C PRO A 70 -13.08 -24.25 -8.77
N ALA A 71 -14.27 -24.08 -9.34
CA ALA A 71 -14.68 -22.80 -9.90
C ALA A 71 -14.75 -21.71 -8.81
N THR A 72 -14.59 -20.45 -9.22
CA THR A 72 -14.62 -19.27 -8.36
C THR A 72 -15.71 -18.29 -8.77
N SER A 73 -16.23 -17.55 -7.79
CA SER A 73 -17.04 -16.34 -8.01
C SER A 73 -16.13 -15.13 -7.85
N VAL A 74 -15.95 -14.38 -8.94
CA VAL A 74 -15.08 -13.19 -8.94
C VAL A 74 -15.90 -11.99 -8.47
N VAL A 75 -15.54 -11.40 -7.34
CA VAL A 75 -16.22 -10.23 -6.75
C VAL A 75 -15.40 -8.97 -7.03
N ILE A 76 -16.01 -8.01 -7.72
CA ILE A 76 -15.40 -6.72 -8.06
C ILE A 76 -16.30 -5.62 -7.52
N THR A 77 -15.83 -4.91 -6.50
CA THR A 77 -16.53 -3.75 -5.94
C THR A 77 -16.06 -2.49 -6.65
N PHE A 78 -16.97 -1.57 -6.98
CA PHE A 78 -16.61 -0.30 -7.60
C PHE A 78 -17.48 0.85 -7.11
N HIS A 79 -16.93 2.06 -7.16
CA HIS A 79 -17.64 3.30 -6.88
C HIS A 79 -17.12 4.37 -7.84
N ASN A 80 -17.96 4.90 -8.72
CA ASN A 80 -17.58 5.91 -9.72
C ASN A 80 -16.28 5.57 -10.48
N GLU A 81 -16.18 4.32 -10.97
CA GLU A 81 -15.01 3.88 -11.75
C GLU A 81 -15.11 4.36 -13.21
N ALA A 82 -13.96 4.58 -13.85
CA ALA A 82 -13.94 4.81 -15.29
C ALA A 82 -14.47 3.57 -16.04
N ARG A 83 -15.55 3.73 -16.84
CA ARG A 83 -16.18 2.65 -17.62
C ARG A 83 -15.19 1.78 -18.38
N SER A 84 -14.18 2.40 -19.00
CA SER A 84 -13.15 1.70 -19.77
C SER A 84 -12.27 0.81 -18.91
N ALA A 85 -11.91 1.25 -17.70
CA ALA A 85 -11.13 0.44 -16.76
C ALA A 85 -11.97 -0.73 -16.23
N LEU A 86 -13.20 -0.46 -15.79
CA LEU A 86 -14.12 -1.49 -15.28
C LEU A 86 -14.41 -2.57 -16.31
N LEU A 87 -14.76 -2.18 -17.55
CA LEU A 87 -14.97 -3.13 -18.65
C LEU A 87 -13.69 -3.93 -18.95
N ARG A 88 -12.53 -3.29 -18.95
CA ARG A 88 -11.25 -3.95 -19.23
C ARG A 88 -10.90 -4.99 -18.16
N THR A 89 -11.19 -4.71 -16.89
CA THR A 89 -11.06 -5.71 -15.82
C THR A 89 -11.97 -6.91 -16.05
N VAL A 90 -13.26 -6.70 -16.29
CA VAL A 90 -14.23 -7.78 -16.55
C VAL A 90 -13.81 -8.63 -17.75
N VAL A 91 -13.46 -8.00 -18.87
CA VAL A 91 -13.04 -8.70 -20.09
C VAL A 91 -11.73 -9.45 -19.88
N SER A 92 -10.77 -8.90 -19.12
CA SER A 92 -9.52 -9.60 -18.82
C SER A 92 -9.77 -10.89 -18.04
N VAL A 93 -10.69 -10.88 -17.06
CA VAL A 93 -11.09 -12.07 -16.30
C VAL A 93 -11.69 -13.11 -17.23
N LEU A 94 -12.68 -12.73 -18.05
CA LEU A 94 -13.36 -13.65 -18.96
C LEU A 94 -12.42 -14.24 -20.02
N LYS A 95 -11.49 -13.43 -20.54
CA LYS A 95 -10.60 -13.86 -21.62
C LYS A 95 -9.43 -14.72 -21.13
N LYS A 96 -8.88 -14.43 -19.95
CA LYS A 96 -7.63 -15.03 -19.46
C LYS A 96 -7.85 -16.16 -18.46
N SER A 97 -9.11 -16.52 -18.21
CA SER A 97 -9.48 -17.61 -17.31
C SER A 97 -10.16 -18.73 -18.09
N PRO A 98 -9.85 -20.01 -17.81
CA PRO A 98 -10.61 -21.12 -18.36
C PRO A 98 -12.11 -20.97 -18.04
N PRO A 99 -13.03 -21.04 -19.02
CA PRO A 99 -14.44 -20.73 -18.79
C PRO A 99 -15.10 -21.56 -17.68
N HIS A 100 -14.74 -22.82 -17.52
CA HIS A 100 -15.33 -23.69 -16.48
C HIS A 100 -14.93 -23.28 -15.06
N LEU A 101 -13.84 -22.52 -14.88
CA LEU A 101 -13.38 -22.03 -13.59
C LEU A 101 -14.05 -20.71 -13.18
N ILE A 102 -14.65 -19.99 -14.12
CA ILE A 102 -15.44 -18.78 -13.81
C ILE A 102 -16.90 -19.18 -13.66
N LYS A 103 -17.36 -19.25 -12.41
CA LYS A 103 -18.77 -19.50 -12.10
C LYS A 103 -19.61 -18.28 -12.46
N GLU A 104 -19.15 -17.11 -12.03
CA GLU A 104 -19.81 -15.82 -12.19
C GLU A 104 -18.84 -14.69 -11.86
N ILE A 105 -19.13 -13.49 -12.37
CA ILE A 105 -18.50 -12.23 -11.99
C ILE A 105 -19.56 -11.36 -11.34
N ILE A 106 -19.39 -11.06 -10.05
CA ILE A 106 -20.30 -10.25 -9.27
C ILE A 106 -19.72 -8.83 -9.18
N LEU A 107 -20.30 -7.91 -9.94
CA LEU A 107 -20.02 -6.49 -9.84
C LEU A 107 -20.87 -5.90 -8.71
N VAL A 108 -20.24 -5.37 -7.68
CA VAL A 108 -20.92 -4.69 -6.58
C VAL A 108 -20.74 -3.19 -6.78
N ASP A 109 -21.79 -2.52 -7.24
CA ASP A 109 -21.84 -1.08 -7.40
C ASP A 109 -22.13 -0.43 -6.05
N ASP A 110 -21.10 0.16 -5.45
CA ASP A 110 -21.16 0.83 -4.16
C ASP A 110 -21.68 2.27 -4.30
N TYR A 111 -22.92 2.40 -4.80
CA TYR A 111 -23.62 3.68 -4.92
C TYR A 111 -22.89 4.67 -5.83
N SER A 112 -22.50 4.23 -7.04
CA SER A 112 -22.01 5.11 -8.09
C SER A 112 -23.08 6.10 -8.53
N SER A 113 -22.63 7.28 -8.97
CA SER A 113 -23.51 8.39 -9.37
C SER A 113 -24.34 8.04 -10.60
N ASP A 114 -23.76 7.26 -11.52
CA ASP A 114 -24.44 6.72 -12.69
C ASP A 114 -24.64 5.20 -12.53
N PRO A 115 -25.88 4.71 -12.34
CA PRO A 115 -26.15 3.28 -12.21
C PRO A 115 -25.87 2.48 -13.51
N GLU A 116 -25.83 3.14 -14.66
CA GLU A 116 -25.59 2.47 -15.94
C GLU A 116 -24.15 1.97 -16.09
N ASP A 117 -23.21 2.51 -15.31
CA ASP A 117 -21.81 2.04 -15.26
C ASP A 117 -21.73 0.54 -14.95
N GLY A 118 -22.57 0.07 -14.03
CA GLY A 118 -22.72 -1.35 -13.71
C GLY A 118 -23.77 -2.03 -14.60
N ALA A 119 -24.96 -1.44 -14.72
CA ALA A 119 -26.12 -2.10 -15.32
C ALA A 119 -25.88 -2.54 -16.78
N LEU A 120 -25.15 -1.74 -17.56
CA LEU A 120 -24.80 -2.09 -18.94
C LEU A 120 -23.89 -3.32 -19.03
N LEU A 121 -23.00 -3.52 -18.06
CA LEU A 121 -22.10 -4.68 -18.01
C LEU A 121 -22.82 -5.97 -17.60
N GLY A 122 -23.98 -5.88 -16.94
CA GLY A 122 -24.82 -7.05 -16.62
C GLY A 122 -25.36 -7.80 -17.84
N LYS A 123 -25.22 -7.23 -19.05
CA LYS A 123 -25.54 -7.91 -20.33
C LYS A 123 -24.44 -8.86 -20.80
N ILE A 124 -23.25 -8.78 -20.21
CA ILE A 124 -22.11 -9.65 -20.54
C ILE A 124 -22.32 -11.01 -19.87
N GLU A 125 -21.95 -12.09 -20.57
CA GLU A 125 -22.05 -13.45 -20.05
C GLU A 125 -21.39 -13.57 -18.66
N LYS A 126 -22.06 -14.27 -17.74
CA LYS A 126 -21.62 -14.53 -16.36
C LYS A 126 -21.56 -13.32 -15.44
N VAL A 127 -21.86 -12.11 -15.92
CA VAL A 127 -21.82 -10.89 -15.10
C VAL A 127 -23.16 -10.70 -14.39
N ARG A 128 -23.11 -10.58 -13.05
CA ARG A 128 -24.22 -10.18 -12.19
C ARG A 128 -23.87 -8.87 -11.53
N VAL A 129 -24.83 -7.94 -11.48
CA VAL A 129 -24.62 -6.61 -10.87
C VAL A 129 -25.48 -6.49 -9.63
N LEU A 130 -24.87 -6.09 -8.52
CA LEU A 130 -25.53 -5.79 -7.25
C LEU A 130 -25.28 -4.32 -6.93
N ARG A 131 -26.33 -3.51 -6.91
CA ARG A 131 -26.22 -2.08 -6.56
C ARG A 131 -26.58 -1.84 -5.11
N ASN A 132 -25.73 -1.15 -4.37
CA ASN A 132 -26.03 -0.63 -3.03
C ASN A 132 -26.89 0.63 -3.16
N ASP A 133 -27.92 0.75 -2.32
CA ASP A 133 -28.83 1.90 -2.30
C ASP A 133 -28.26 3.11 -1.55
N ARG A 134 -27.09 2.93 -0.92
CA ARG A 134 -26.28 3.97 -0.28
C ARG A 134 -24.81 3.53 -0.32
N ARG A 135 -23.90 4.47 -0.09
CA ARG A 135 -22.47 4.17 -0.09
C ARG A 135 -22.08 3.41 1.18
N GLU A 136 -21.80 2.13 1.02
CA GLU A 136 -21.42 1.21 2.09
C GLU A 136 -19.90 1.12 2.27
N GLY A 137 -19.12 1.37 1.23
CA GLY A 137 -17.67 1.19 1.25
C GLY A 137 -17.22 -0.21 0.84
N LEU A 138 -15.92 -0.34 0.62
CA LEU A 138 -15.28 -1.52 0.03
C LEU A 138 -15.54 -2.80 0.83
N MET A 139 -15.33 -2.78 2.14
CA MET A 139 -15.44 -3.97 3.01
C MET A 139 -16.85 -4.54 3.01
N ARG A 140 -17.85 -3.70 3.27
CA ARG A 140 -19.27 -4.10 3.28
C ARG A 140 -19.75 -4.55 1.89
N SER A 141 -19.28 -3.89 0.84
CA SER A 141 -19.56 -4.28 -0.54
C SER A 141 -18.96 -5.63 -0.91
N ARG A 142 -17.72 -5.91 -0.48
CA ARG A 142 -17.08 -7.23 -0.67
C ARG A 142 -17.84 -8.33 0.06
N VAL A 143 -18.31 -8.06 1.29
CA VAL A 143 -19.14 -9.01 2.04
C VAL A 143 -20.47 -9.26 1.32
N ARG A 144 -21.15 -8.22 0.82
CA ARG A 144 -22.36 -8.40 0.02
C ARG A 144 -22.12 -9.28 -1.22
N GLY A 145 -20.99 -9.06 -1.91
CA GLY A 145 -20.60 -9.90 -3.04
C GLY A 145 -20.31 -11.35 -2.65
N ALA A 146 -19.60 -11.56 -1.54
CA ALA A 146 -19.30 -12.89 -1.01
C ALA A 146 -20.57 -13.66 -0.59
N ASP A 147 -21.53 -12.96 0.02
CA ASP A 147 -22.80 -13.55 0.45
C ASP A 147 -23.66 -13.99 -0.74
N ALA A 148 -23.60 -13.24 -1.85
CA ALA A 148 -24.30 -13.56 -3.09
C ALA A 148 -23.59 -14.59 -3.98
N ALA A 149 -22.34 -14.94 -3.67
CA ALA A 149 -21.50 -15.86 -4.44
C ALA A 149 -21.99 -17.31 -4.35
N GLN A 150 -22.01 -18.00 -5.48
CA GLN A 150 -22.46 -19.39 -5.61
C GLN A 150 -21.30 -20.40 -5.62
N ALA A 151 -20.08 -19.95 -5.93
CA ALA A 151 -18.92 -20.82 -6.00
C ALA A 151 -18.36 -21.18 -4.61
N LYS A 152 -17.51 -22.21 -4.58
CA LYS A 152 -16.78 -22.64 -3.37
C LYS A 152 -15.60 -21.73 -3.03
N VAL A 153 -15.05 -21.05 -4.04
CA VAL A 153 -13.91 -20.14 -3.88
C VAL A 153 -14.33 -18.72 -4.24
N LEU A 154 -13.82 -17.75 -3.49
CA LEU A 154 -13.97 -16.32 -3.75
C LEU A 154 -12.69 -15.77 -4.36
N THR A 155 -12.83 -14.92 -5.37
CA THR A 155 -11.72 -14.14 -5.93
C THR A 155 -12.08 -12.67 -5.89
N PHE A 156 -11.35 -11.87 -5.13
CA PHE A 156 -11.54 -10.43 -5.07
C PHE A 156 -10.55 -9.73 -6.00
N LEU A 157 -11.06 -8.80 -6.80
CA LEU A 157 -10.27 -7.90 -7.63
C LEU A 157 -10.78 -6.47 -7.47
N ASP A 158 -9.87 -5.50 -7.60
CA ASP A 158 -10.25 -4.10 -7.74
C ASP A 158 -10.76 -3.81 -9.17
N SER A 159 -11.50 -2.71 -9.32
CA SER A 159 -12.20 -2.35 -10.57
C SER A 159 -11.32 -1.78 -11.69
N HIS A 160 -10.00 -1.75 -11.49
CA HIS A 160 -9.00 -1.21 -12.41
C HIS A 160 -7.78 -2.13 -12.47
N CYS A 161 -8.05 -3.41 -12.71
CA CYS A 161 -7.09 -4.48 -12.87
C CYS A 161 -7.09 -5.06 -14.29
N GLU A 162 -5.99 -5.74 -14.66
CA GLU A 162 -5.89 -6.52 -15.89
C GLU A 162 -5.21 -7.87 -15.61
N CYS A 163 -5.95 -8.97 -15.79
CA CYS A 163 -5.44 -10.31 -15.57
C CYS A 163 -4.50 -10.74 -16.69
N ASN A 164 -3.40 -11.44 -16.34
CA ASN A 164 -2.45 -11.97 -17.32
C ASN A 164 -2.73 -13.45 -17.66
N GLU A 165 -1.95 -14.03 -18.59
CA GLU A 165 -2.06 -15.44 -18.97
C GLU A 165 -1.90 -16.38 -17.77
N HIS A 166 -2.78 -17.38 -17.69
CA HIS A 166 -2.80 -18.40 -16.63
C HIS A 166 -2.73 -17.83 -15.20
N TRP A 167 -3.36 -16.68 -14.97
CA TRP A 167 -3.33 -16.03 -13.66
C TRP A 167 -4.12 -16.79 -12.60
N LEU A 168 -5.17 -17.53 -12.98
CA LEU A 168 -6.18 -18.01 -12.05
C LEU A 168 -5.85 -19.41 -11.50
N GLU A 169 -5.45 -20.32 -12.37
CA GLU A 169 -5.14 -21.71 -12.04
C GLU A 169 -4.09 -21.85 -10.93
N PRO A 170 -2.97 -21.09 -10.93
CA PRO A 170 -1.99 -21.13 -9.86
C PRO A 170 -2.56 -20.72 -8.50
N LEU A 171 -3.54 -19.82 -8.47
CA LEU A 171 -4.17 -19.37 -7.22
C LEU A 171 -5.15 -20.43 -6.71
N LEU A 172 -6.01 -20.94 -7.59
CA LEU A 172 -6.99 -21.96 -7.23
C LEU A 172 -6.33 -23.27 -6.79
N GLU A 173 -5.21 -23.67 -7.40
CA GLU A 173 -4.44 -24.86 -7.01
C GLU A 173 -4.02 -24.78 -5.53
N ARG A 174 -3.54 -23.61 -5.07
CA ARG A 174 -3.10 -23.43 -3.67
C ARG A 174 -4.23 -23.56 -2.67
N VAL A 175 -5.39 -22.96 -2.98
CA VAL A 175 -6.58 -23.01 -2.11
C VAL A 175 -7.23 -24.39 -2.14
N ALA A 176 -7.21 -25.07 -3.29
CA ALA A 176 -7.74 -26.43 -3.42
C ALA A 176 -6.92 -27.46 -2.62
N GLU A 177 -5.60 -27.28 -2.55
CA GLU A 177 -4.72 -28.11 -1.72
C GLU A 177 -4.93 -27.90 -0.21
N ASP A 178 -5.21 -26.65 0.19
CA ASP A 178 -5.38 -26.27 1.59
C ASP A 178 -6.23 -25.00 1.67
N ARG A 179 -7.46 -25.18 2.12
CA ARG A 179 -8.48 -24.11 2.17
C ARG A 179 -8.11 -22.97 3.11
N THR A 180 -7.14 -23.16 4.00
CA THR A 180 -6.70 -22.15 4.97
C THR A 180 -5.68 -21.16 4.40
N ARG A 181 -5.23 -21.39 3.15
CA ARG A 181 -4.34 -20.49 2.41
C ARG A 181 -5.17 -19.40 1.74
N VAL A 182 -4.79 -18.16 1.99
CA VAL A 182 -5.27 -16.98 1.25
C VAL A 182 -4.14 -16.54 0.34
N VAL A 183 -4.42 -16.46 -0.96
CA VAL A 183 -3.36 -16.31 -1.96
C VAL A 183 -3.57 -15.10 -2.85
N SER A 184 -2.49 -14.40 -3.16
CA SER A 184 -2.49 -13.20 -4.01
C SER A 184 -1.57 -13.40 -5.22
N PRO A 185 -1.89 -12.78 -6.37
CA PRO A 185 -0.96 -12.71 -7.49
C PRO A 185 0.23 -11.80 -7.13
N ILE A 186 1.30 -11.86 -7.94
CA ILE A 186 2.17 -10.69 -8.07
C ILE A 186 1.36 -9.59 -8.75
N ILE A 187 1.32 -8.42 -8.11
CA ILE A 187 0.60 -7.26 -8.61
C ILE A 187 1.54 -6.43 -9.47
N ASP A 188 1.36 -6.52 -10.79
CA ASP A 188 2.11 -5.70 -11.74
C ASP A 188 1.53 -4.28 -11.81
N VAL A 189 2.32 -3.35 -12.34
CA VAL A 189 1.96 -1.93 -12.39
C VAL A 189 1.36 -1.59 -13.75
N ILE A 190 0.13 -1.11 -13.77
CA ILE A 190 -0.42 -0.37 -14.91
C ILE A 190 -0.19 1.10 -14.64
N ASN A 191 0.66 1.75 -15.43
CA ASN A 191 1.02 3.14 -15.22
C ASN A 191 -0.21 4.05 -15.38
N MET A 192 -0.46 4.92 -14.40
CA MET A 192 -1.67 5.77 -14.39
C MET A 192 -1.71 6.84 -15.49
N ASP A 193 -0.55 7.24 -16.02
CA ASP A 193 -0.44 8.32 -17.00
C ASP A 193 -0.51 7.80 -18.44
N ASN A 194 0.13 6.66 -18.71
CA ASN A 194 0.26 6.11 -20.06
C ASN A 194 -0.30 4.69 -20.25
N PHE A 195 -0.84 4.07 -19.20
CA PHE A 195 -1.42 2.72 -19.20
C PHE A 195 -0.48 1.59 -19.66
N GLN A 196 0.83 1.81 -19.64
CA GLN A 196 1.80 0.73 -19.87
C GLN A 196 1.73 -0.29 -18.73
N TYR A 197 1.64 -1.56 -19.10
CA TYR A 197 1.77 -2.68 -18.17
C TYR A 197 3.26 -2.98 -17.93
N VAL A 198 3.69 -2.87 -16.67
CA VAL A 198 5.07 -3.04 -16.24
C VAL A 198 5.13 -4.07 -15.13
N GLY A 199 5.98 -5.08 -15.28
CA GLY A 199 6.05 -6.15 -14.29
C GLY A 199 6.71 -5.72 -12.99
N ALA A 200 6.13 -6.19 -11.88
CA ALA A 200 6.70 -6.02 -10.57
C ALA A 200 7.80 -7.07 -10.29
N SER A 201 8.70 -6.72 -9.38
CA SER A 201 9.73 -7.63 -8.89
C SER A 201 9.11 -8.81 -8.13
N ALA A 202 9.61 -10.02 -8.39
CA ALA A 202 9.22 -11.23 -7.67
C ALA A 202 9.95 -11.41 -6.32
N ASP A 203 10.85 -10.48 -5.98
CA ASP A 203 11.61 -10.46 -4.72
C ASP A 203 10.98 -9.55 -3.65
N LEU A 204 9.72 -9.17 -3.84
CA LEU A 204 8.96 -8.34 -2.91
C LEU A 204 7.97 -9.20 -2.12
N LYS A 205 7.80 -8.85 -0.83
CA LYS A 205 6.72 -9.34 0.03
C LYS A 205 5.99 -8.15 0.65
N GLY A 206 4.75 -8.35 1.08
CA GLY A 206 3.97 -7.30 1.73
C GLY A 206 4.37 -7.16 3.20
N GLY A 207 4.46 -5.91 3.66
CA GLY A 207 4.87 -5.54 5.01
C GLY A 207 4.20 -4.26 5.47
N PHE A 208 4.61 -3.77 6.65
CA PHE A 208 4.16 -2.50 7.22
C PHE A 208 5.16 -1.96 8.23
N ASP A 209 5.11 -0.66 8.46
CA ASP A 209 5.76 -0.02 9.60
C ASP A 209 4.74 0.18 10.73
N TRP A 210 5.20 0.60 11.91
CA TRP A 210 4.33 0.83 13.07
C TRP A 210 3.24 1.90 12.84
N ASN A 211 3.30 2.70 11.78
CA ASN A 211 2.18 3.56 11.37
C ASN A 211 0.98 2.79 10.74
N LEU A 212 1.14 1.47 10.58
CA LEU A 212 0.18 0.53 10.00
C LEU A 212 -0.23 0.89 8.56
N VAL A 213 0.69 1.45 7.79
CA VAL A 213 0.53 1.64 6.35
C VAL A 213 1.24 0.49 5.62
N PHE A 214 0.55 -0.08 4.63
CA PHE A 214 1.13 -1.12 3.79
C PHE A 214 2.36 -0.63 3.04
N LYS A 215 3.40 -1.46 2.99
CA LYS A 215 4.59 -1.27 2.16
C LYS A 215 5.00 -2.57 1.49
N TRP A 216 5.84 -2.44 0.46
CA TRP A 216 6.55 -3.56 -0.12
C TRP A 216 7.94 -3.66 0.49
N ASP A 217 8.23 -4.79 1.12
CA ASP A 217 9.57 -5.10 1.61
C ASP A 217 10.33 -5.93 0.59
N TYR A 218 11.61 -5.60 0.41
CA TYR A 218 12.53 -6.49 -0.26
C TYR A 218 12.80 -7.71 0.63
N MET A 219 12.76 -8.90 0.02
CA MET A 219 13.16 -10.12 0.71
C MET A 219 14.59 -10.04 1.23
N THR A 220 14.81 -10.62 2.41
CA THR A 220 16.14 -10.71 3.00
C THR A 220 17.08 -11.51 2.08
N PRO A 221 18.41 -11.33 2.18
CA PRO A 221 19.37 -12.14 1.42
C PRO A 221 19.16 -13.65 1.59
N GLU A 222 18.76 -14.09 2.80
CA GLU A 222 18.47 -15.50 3.08
C GLU A 222 17.19 -15.99 2.38
N GLN A 223 16.10 -15.21 2.44
CA GLN A 223 14.87 -15.52 1.70
C GLN A 223 15.13 -15.64 0.20
N ARG A 224 15.89 -14.71 -0.38
CA ARG A 224 16.27 -14.78 -1.80
C ARG A 224 17.13 -16.00 -2.13
N ARG A 225 18.12 -16.33 -1.29
CA ARG A 225 18.95 -17.54 -1.44
C ARG A 225 18.10 -18.81 -1.41
N SER A 226 17.20 -18.95 -0.44
CA SER A 226 16.32 -20.12 -0.31
C SER A 226 15.45 -20.37 -1.56
N ARG A 227 15.12 -19.30 -2.29
CA ARG A 227 14.27 -19.34 -3.48
C ARG A 227 15.03 -19.58 -4.79
N GLN A 228 16.37 -19.53 -4.79
CA GLN A 228 17.15 -19.70 -6.02
C GLN A 228 16.87 -21.04 -6.72
N GLY A 229 16.66 -22.12 -5.96
CA GLY A 229 16.33 -23.44 -6.52
C GLY A 229 14.95 -23.49 -7.17
N ASN A 230 13.99 -22.71 -6.68
CA ASN A 230 12.62 -22.64 -7.19
C ASN A 230 12.04 -21.21 -7.11
N PRO A 231 12.36 -20.33 -8.08
CA PRO A 231 11.94 -18.93 -8.04
C PRO A 231 10.42 -18.75 -8.21
N VAL A 232 9.71 -19.79 -8.64
CA VAL A 232 8.25 -19.78 -8.84
C VAL A 232 7.49 -20.37 -7.66
N ALA A 233 8.19 -20.78 -6.59
CA ALA A 233 7.55 -21.25 -5.38
C ALA A 233 6.70 -20.13 -4.73
N PRO A 234 5.53 -20.46 -4.14
CA PRO A 234 4.75 -19.51 -3.35
C PRO A 234 5.59 -18.85 -2.25
N ILE A 235 5.34 -17.57 -2.01
CA ILE A 235 6.04 -16.74 -1.03
C ILE A 235 5.10 -16.51 0.14
N LYS A 236 5.44 -16.95 1.34
CA LYS A 236 4.70 -16.53 2.54
C LYS A 236 4.89 -15.04 2.76
N THR A 237 3.80 -14.30 2.93
CA THR A 237 3.81 -12.84 3.11
C THR A 237 3.18 -12.45 4.45
N PRO A 238 3.81 -11.58 5.25
CA PRO A 238 3.22 -11.06 6.48
C PRO A 238 1.86 -10.40 6.28
N MET A 239 1.71 -9.70 5.16
CA MET A 239 0.52 -8.96 4.82
C MET A 239 0.28 -8.97 3.30
N ILE A 240 -0.99 -8.93 2.90
CA ILE A 240 -1.41 -8.67 1.52
C ILE A 240 -1.75 -7.18 1.34
N ALA A 241 -1.67 -6.69 0.11
CA ALA A 241 -2.12 -5.33 -0.23
C ALA A 241 -3.63 -5.15 -0.01
N GLY A 242 -4.41 -6.25 -0.09
CA GLY A 242 -5.84 -6.28 0.18
C GLY A 242 -6.73 -6.13 -1.05
N GLY A 243 -6.24 -5.55 -2.14
CA GLY A 243 -7.02 -5.37 -3.39
C GLY A 243 -7.32 -6.67 -4.14
N LEU A 244 -6.35 -7.59 -4.18
CA LEU A 244 -6.38 -8.78 -5.03
C LEU A 244 -6.01 -10.03 -4.23
N PHE A 245 -6.96 -10.95 -4.03
CA PHE A 245 -6.69 -12.23 -3.39
C PHE A 245 -7.78 -13.27 -3.67
N VAL A 246 -7.46 -14.53 -3.43
CA VAL A 246 -8.33 -15.70 -3.57
C VAL A 246 -8.39 -16.44 -2.24
N MET A 247 -9.59 -16.86 -1.85
CA MET A 247 -9.86 -17.49 -0.56
C MET A 247 -11.03 -18.48 -0.67
N ASP A 248 -10.95 -19.59 0.04
CA ASP A 248 -12.10 -20.51 0.20
C ASP A 248 -13.28 -19.77 0.84
N LYS A 249 -14.49 -19.91 0.27
CA LYS A 249 -15.68 -19.17 0.70
C LYS A 249 -16.08 -19.53 2.12
N LEU A 250 -16.09 -20.83 2.45
CA LEU A 250 -16.45 -21.28 3.79
C LEU A 250 -15.42 -20.80 4.82
N TYR A 251 -14.13 -20.82 4.47
CA TYR A 251 -13.09 -20.30 5.34
C TYR A 251 -13.22 -18.78 5.56
N PHE A 252 -13.59 -18.02 4.52
CA PHE A 252 -13.91 -16.58 4.66
C PHE A 252 -15.08 -16.34 5.63
N GLU A 253 -16.13 -17.17 5.55
CA GLU A 253 -17.29 -17.10 6.44
C GLU A 253 -16.95 -17.49 7.88
N GLU A 254 -16.22 -18.60 8.08
CA GLU A 254 -15.79 -19.11 9.38
C GLU A 254 -14.85 -18.14 10.11
N LEU A 255 -13.92 -17.52 9.38
CA LEU A 255 -13.08 -16.47 9.94
C LEU A 255 -13.85 -15.17 10.21
N GLY A 256 -15.15 -15.10 9.93
CA GLY A 256 -16.00 -13.96 10.29
C GLY A 256 -15.97 -12.82 9.27
N LYS A 257 -15.73 -13.14 7.98
CA LYS A 257 -15.80 -12.24 6.82
C LYS A 257 -14.90 -11.01 7.00
N TYR A 258 -15.38 -9.81 6.66
CA TYR A 258 -14.75 -8.55 7.06
C TYR A 258 -15.48 -7.94 8.27
N ASP A 259 -14.80 -7.08 9.01
CA ASP A 259 -15.43 -6.24 10.01
C ASP A 259 -16.38 -5.22 9.37
N MET A 260 -17.69 -5.49 9.48
CA MET A 260 -18.76 -4.69 8.87
C MET A 260 -18.85 -3.25 9.39
N MET A 261 -18.20 -2.94 10.52
CA MET A 261 -18.17 -1.58 11.08
C MET A 261 -16.97 -0.75 10.59
N MET A 262 -16.11 -1.30 9.72
CA MET A 262 -15.11 -0.50 8.99
C MET A 262 -15.75 0.28 7.85
N ASP A 263 -15.27 1.49 7.62
CA ASP A 263 -15.89 2.45 6.71
C ASP A 263 -15.06 2.73 5.47
N VAL A 264 -15.73 2.81 4.31
CA VAL A 264 -15.21 3.26 3.01
C VAL A 264 -13.99 2.49 2.50
N TRP A 265 -12.80 2.77 3.03
CA TRP A 265 -11.53 2.23 2.55
C TRP A 265 -10.44 2.31 3.64
N GLY A 266 -9.56 1.30 3.64
CA GLY A 266 -8.32 1.29 4.41
C GLY A 266 -8.43 0.49 5.70
N GLY A 267 -7.33 -0.16 6.08
CA GLY A 267 -7.19 -0.96 7.29
C GLY A 267 -7.77 -2.38 7.21
N GLU A 268 -8.54 -2.70 6.17
CA GLU A 268 -9.12 -4.03 5.97
C GLU A 268 -8.07 -5.08 5.61
N ASN A 269 -7.02 -4.65 4.91
CA ASN A 269 -5.88 -5.49 4.54
C ASN A 269 -5.05 -5.89 5.78
N LEU A 270 -4.90 -4.97 6.75
CA LEU A 270 -4.28 -5.28 8.05
C LEU A 270 -5.12 -6.30 8.82
N GLU A 271 -6.41 -6.02 8.99
CA GLU A 271 -7.31 -6.82 9.82
C GLU A 271 -7.39 -8.26 9.34
N ILE A 272 -7.64 -8.48 8.03
CA ILE A 272 -7.70 -9.83 7.48
C ILE A 272 -6.35 -10.54 7.52
N SER A 273 -5.23 -9.81 7.30
CA SER A 273 -3.90 -10.41 7.34
C SER A 273 -3.53 -10.91 8.73
N PHE A 274 -3.77 -10.07 9.74
CA PHE A 274 -3.53 -10.42 11.14
C PHE A 274 -4.42 -11.58 11.57
N ARG A 275 -5.71 -11.53 11.24
CA ARG A 275 -6.66 -12.58 11.58
C ARG A 275 -6.30 -13.91 10.94
N VAL A 276 -6.04 -13.96 9.63
CA VAL A 276 -5.71 -15.21 8.95
C VAL A 276 -4.48 -15.88 9.57
N TRP A 277 -3.40 -15.12 9.79
CA TRP A 277 -2.18 -15.68 10.39
C TRP A 277 -2.37 -16.11 11.84
N GLN A 278 -2.96 -15.25 12.68
CA GLN A 278 -3.12 -15.54 14.11
C GLN A 278 -4.12 -16.68 14.34
N CYS A 279 -5.11 -16.87 13.47
CA CYS A 279 -6.15 -17.87 13.62
C CYS A 279 -5.88 -19.17 12.82
N GLY A 280 -4.63 -19.39 12.39
CA GLY A 280 -4.16 -20.70 11.90
C GLY A 280 -4.04 -20.88 10.40
N GLY A 281 -4.39 -19.87 9.60
CA GLY A 281 -4.17 -19.88 8.15
C GLY A 281 -2.82 -19.30 7.74
N SER A 282 -2.68 -19.03 6.44
CA SER A 282 -1.48 -18.38 5.89
C SER A 282 -1.79 -17.50 4.69
N LEU A 283 -0.91 -16.52 4.44
CA LEU A 283 -0.97 -15.65 3.28
C LEU A 283 0.19 -15.96 2.33
N GLU A 284 -0.09 -16.12 1.04
CA GLU A 284 0.91 -16.40 0.03
C GLU A 284 0.84 -15.43 -1.17
N ILE A 285 1.98 -15.04 -1.71
CA ILE A 285 2.10 -14.44 -3.05
C ILE A 285 2.53 -15.55 -4.01
N VAL A 286 1.79 -15.75 -5.09
CA VAL A 286 2.02 -16.83 -6.07
C VAL A 286 2.70 -16.28 -7.32
N PRO A 287 4.00 -16.51 -7.55
CA PRO A 287 4.75 -15.80 -8.61
C PRO A 287 4.30 -16.07 -10.05
N CYS A 288 3.69 -17.23 -10.31
CA CYS A 288 3.14 -17.57 -11.62
C CYS A 288 1.79 -16.91 -11.90
N SER A 289 1.13 -16.35 -10.88
CA SER A 289 -0.08 -15.56 -11.06
C SER A 289 0.28 -14.08 -11.11
N ARG A 290 -0.13 -13.39 -12.17
CA ARG A 290 0.20 -12.00 -12.46
C ARG A 290 -1.07 -11.24 -12.81
N VAL A 291 -1.31 -10.12 -12.12
CA VAL A 291 -2.43 -9.23 -12.39
C VAL A 291 -1.94 -7.79 -12.30
N GLY A 292 -2.14 -7.02 -13.36
CA GLY A 292 -1.84 -5.60 -13.39
C GLY A 292 -2.86 -4.81 -12.59
N HIS A 293 -2.40 -3.75 -11.92
CA HIS A 293 -3.25 -2.84 -11.16
C HIS A 293 -2.86 -1.38 -11.46
N VAL A 294 -3.85 -0.50 -11.64
CA VAL A 294 -3.60 0.94 -11.82
C VAL A 294 -3.31 1.59 -10.46
N PHE A 295 -2.03 1.77 -10.13
CA PHE A 295 -1.63 2.47 -8.91
C PHE A 295 -1.85 3.97 -9.03
N ARG A 296 -2.62 4.55 -8.10
CA ARG A 296 -2.96 5.99 -8.08
C ARG A 296 -2.21 6.69 -6.95
N LYS A 297 -1.83 7.95 -7.15
CA LYS A 297 -1.19 8.80 -6.12
C LYS A 297 -2.19 9.35 -5.09
N GLN A 298 -3.47 9.45 -5.46
CA GLN A 298 -4.54 10.02 -4.63
C GLN A 298 -5.85 9.25 -4.85
N HIS A 299 -6.69 9.20 -3.83
CA HIS A 299 -8.03 8.62 -3.93
C HIS A 299 -8.98 9.60 -4.64
N PRO A 300 -9.69 9.21 -5.71
CA PRO A 300 -10.58 10.09 -6.45
C PRO A 300 -12.00 10.20 -5.85
N TYR A 301 -12.23 9.64 -4.66
CA TYR A 301 -13.55 9.54 -4.04
C TYR A 301 -13.60 10.29 -2.71
N THR A 302 -14.81 10.67 -2.29
CA THR A 302 -15.02 11.40 -1.03
C THR A 302 -14.85 10.49 0.20
N PHE A 303 -14.54 11.08 1.35
CA PHE A 303 -14.51 10.36 2.63
C PHE A 303 -15.35 11.17 3.63
N PRO A 304 -16.45 10.63 4.17
CA PRO A 304 -17.20 11.31 5.22
C PRO A 304 -16.29 11.48 6.44
N GLY A 305 -16.00 12.73 6.84
CA GLY A 305 -15.06 13.04 7.94
C GLY A 305 -13.58 13.09 7.56
N GLY A 306 -13.24 12.96 6.27
CA GLY A 306 -11.87 13.04 5.75
C GLY A 306 -11.13 11.69 5.73
N SER A 307 -10.28 11.49 4.73
CA SER A 307 -9.58 10.21 4.49
C SER A 307 -8.70 9.78 5.67
N GLY A 308 -8.00 10.73 6.29
CA GLY A 308 -7.14 10.46 7.45
C GLY A 308 -7.92 9.94 8.67
N THR A 309 -9.08 10.52 8.97
CA THR A 309 -9.92 10.11 10.10
C THR A 309 -10.54 8.74 9.88
N VAL A 310 -11.04 8.47 8.67
CA VAL A 310 -11.62 7.17 8.29
C VAL A 310 -10.56 6.08 8.33
N PHE A 311 -9.38 6.35 7.75
CA PHE A 311 -8.26 5.42 7.80
C PHE A 311 -7.84 5.13 9.25
N ALA A 312 -7.67 6.17 10.08
CA ALA A 312 -7.35 5.99 11.50
C ALA A 312 -8.42 5.19 12.25
N ARG A 313 -9.71 5.43 11.99
CA ARG A 313 -10.81 4.67 12.58
C ARG A 313 -10.69 3.18 12.26
N ASN A 314 -10.55 2.80 10.98
CA ASN A 314 -10.46 1.39 10.59
C ASN A 314 -9.18 0.73 11.11
N THR A 315 -8.05 1.42 11.00
CA THR A 315 -6.76 0.96 11.50
C THR A 315 -6.79 0.73 13.02
N ARG A 316 -7.47 1.60 13.78
CA ARG A 316 -7.70 1.38 15.21
C ARG A 316 -8.54 0.14 15.50
N ARG A 317 -9.60 -0.11 14.73
CA ARG A 317 -10.40 -1.33 14.90
C ARG A 317 -9.54 -2.59 14.71
N ALA A 318 -8.64 -2.58 13.73
CA ALA A 318 -7.67 -3.66 13.55
C ALA A 318 -6.69 -3.75 14.73
N ALA A 319 -6.07 -2.64 15.12
CA ALA A 319 -5.06 -2.61 16.19
C ALA A 319 -5.62 -3.04 17.56
N GLU A 320 -6.79 -2.51 17.95
CA GLU A 320 -7.41 -2.79 19.24
C GLU A 320 -7.87 -4.25 19.38
N VAL A 321 -8.21 -4.91 18.27
CA VAL A 321 -8.64 -6.32 18.29
C VAL A 321 -7.45 -7.28 18.19
N TRP A 322 -6.46 -6.97 17.35
CA TRP A 322 -5.47 -7.94 16.89
C TRP A 322 -4.05 -7.72 17.36
N MET A 323 -3.68 -6.54 17.88
CA MET A 323 -2.29 -6.20 18.17
C MET A 323 -1.89 -6.31 19.64
N ASP A 324 -2.81 -6.66 20.55
CA ASP A 324 -2.54 -6.73 21.99
C ASP A 324 -1.87 -5.43 22.48
N GLU A 325 -0.81 -5.52 23.29
CA GLU A 325 -0.05 -4.36 23.77
C GLU A 325 0.78 -3.64 22.68
N TYR A 326 1.00 -4.28 21.53
CA TYR A 326 1.79 -3.70 20.43
C TYR A 326 1.05 -2.56 19.71
N LYS A 327 -0.25 -2.40 19.93
CA LYS A 327 -1.01 -1.21 19.50
C LYS A 327 -0.42 0.10 20.02
N ASN A 328 0.31 0.06 21.15
CA ASN A 328 0.96 1.23 21.72
C ASN A 328 2.07 1.78 20.78
N PHE A 329 2.75 0.92 20.01
CA PHE A 329 3.70 1.36 18.98
C PHE A 329 2.99 2.09 17.83
N TYR A 330 1.79 1.63 17.45
CA TYR A 330 0.96 2.36 16.49
C TYR A 330 0.56 3.74 17.01
N TYR A 331 0.12 3.83 18.26
CA TYR A 331 -0.22 5.11 18.85
C TYR A 331 0.98 6.03 19.07
N ALA A 332 2.19 5.49 19.21
CA ALA A 332 3.42 6.26 19.22
C ALA A 332 3.78 6.80 17.81
N ALA A 333 3.49 6.03 16.76
CA ALA A 333 3.69 6.41 15.36
C ALA A 333 2.68 7.45 14.88
N VAL A 334 1.43 7.28 15.32
CA VAL A 334 0.29 8.10 14.91
C VAL A 334 -0.46 8.58 16.15
N PRO A 335 0.10 9.52 16.94
CA PRO A 335 -0.53 9.99 18.18
C PRO A 335 -1.94 10.56 17.99
N SER A 336 -2.21 11.18 16.85
CA SER A 336 -3.52 11.72 16.49
C SER A 336 -4.62 10.65 16.46
N ALA A 337 -4.27 9.39 16.22
CA ALA A 337 -5.24 8.29 16.18
C ALA A 337 -5.87 8.03 17.55
N ARG A 338 -5.18 8.28 18.68
CA ARG A 338 -5.70 7.99 20.04
C ARG A 338 -7.08 8.62 20.31
N ASN A 339 -7.36 9.76 19.70
CA ASN A 339 -8.59 10.52 19.91
C ASN A 339 -9.70 10.20 18.90
N VAL A 340 -9.45 9.32 17.91
CA VAL A 340 -10.42 9.01 16.85
C VAL A 340 -11.41 7.93 17.31
N PRO A 341 -12.72 8.21 17.41
CA PRO A 341 -13.70 7.20 17.81
C PRO A 341 -13.79 6.04 16.82
N TYR A 342 -13.57 4.81 17.29
CA TYR A 342 -13.55 3.61 16.45
C TYR A 342 -14.78 2.70 16.60
N GLY A 343 -15.71 3.06 17.48
CA GLY A 343 -16.95 2.32 17.72
C GLY A 343 -16.75 1.02 18.52
N ASN A 344 -17.83 0.24 18.65
CA ASN A 344 -17.80 -1.02 19.38
C ASN A 344 -17.00 -2.10 18.63
N ILE A 345 -16.17 -2.87 19.33
CA ILE A 345 -15.35 -3.97 18.77
C ILE A 345 -15.61 -5.33 19.45
N GLN A 346 -16.63 -5.42 20.31
CA GLN A 346 -16.89 -6.58 21.16
C GLN A 346 -17.11 -7.85 20.34
N SER A 347 -17.89 -7.76 19.26
CA SER A 347 -18.15 -8.91 18.37
C SER A 347 -16.88 -9.42 17.66
N ARG A 348 -15.86 -8.59 17.48
CA ARG A 348 -14.57 -8.98 16.90
C ARG A 348 -13.64 -9.60 17.95
N LEU A 349 -13.66 -9.09 19.18
CA LEU A 349 -12.95 -9.70 20.32
C LEU A 349 -13.50 -11.10 20.63
N GLU A 350 -14.82 -11.26 20.64
CA GLU A 350 -15.48 -12.56 20.82
C GLU A 350 -15.16 -13.53 19.69
N LEU A 351 -15.11 -13.06 18.45
CA LEU A 351 -14.67 -13.85 17.31
C LEU A 351 -13.23 -14.34 17.48
N ARG A 352 -12.30 -13.45 17.85
CA ARG A 352 -10.90 -13.81 18.12
C ARG A 352 -10.79 -14.88 19.21
N LYS A 353 -11.58 -14.75 20.29
CA LYS A 353 -11.65 -15.75 21.37
C LYS A 353 -12.22 -17.08 20.87
N LYS A 354 -13.31 -17.05 20.12
CA LYS A 354 -13.98 -18.25 19.57
C LYS A 354 -13.04 -19.06 18.66
N LEU A 355 -12.25 -18.36 17.84
CA LEU A 355 -11.31 -18.98 16.91
C LEU A 355 -9.99 -19.41 17.58
N SER A 356 -9.82 -19.17 18.90
CA SER A 356 -8.60 -19.53 19.65
C SER A 356 -7.32 -19.00 18.99
N CYS A 357 -7.37 -17.76 18.50
CA CYS A 357 -6.25 -17.18 17.76
C CYS A 357 -5.04 -16.92 18.66
N LYS A 358 -3.85 -17.05 18.08
CA LYS A 358 -2.57 -16.78 18.74
C LYS A 358 -2.41 -15.28 19.06
N PRO A 359 -1.57 -14.92 20.05
CA PRO A 359 -1.29 -13.52 20.36
C PRO A 359 -0.46 -12.83 19.26
N PHE A 360 -0.48 -11.50 19.22
CA PHE A 360 0.28 -10.73 18.24
C PHE A 360 1.80 -10.89 18.39
N LYS A 361 2.28 -11.15 19.60
CA LYS A 361 3.68 -11.52 19.85
C LYS A 361 4.11 -12.72 18.99
N TRP A 362 3.26 -13.75 18.91
CA TRP A 362 3.53 -14.91 18.06
C TRP A 362 3.59 -14.53 16.58
N TYR A 363 2.70 -13.63 16.11
CA TYR A 363 2.73 -13.13 14.74
C TYR A 363 4.07 -12.44 14.43
N LEU A 364 4.55 -11.56 15.30
CA LEU A 364 5.85 -10.91 15.11
C LEU A 364 7.00 -11.92 15.09
N GLU A 365 7.04 -12.86 16.02
CA GLU A 365 8.15 -13.83 16.10
C GLU A 365 8.16 -14.85 14.96
N ASN A 366 6.99 -15.24 14.44
CA ASN A 366 6.87 -16.40 13.53
C ASN A 366 6.48 -16.02 12.10
N VAL A 367 5.84 -14.86 11.91
CA VAL A 367 5.33 -14.43 10.60
C VAL A 367 6.10 -13.22 10.09
N TYR A 368 6.39 -12.24 10.96
CA TYR A 368 7.06 -11.01 10.56
C TYR A 368 8.23 -10.61 11.48
N PRO A 369 9.26 -11.48 11.62
CA PRO A 369 10.38 -11.22 12.54
C PRO A 369 11.24 -10.04 12.12
N GLU A 370 11.15 -9.61 10.86
CA GLU A 370 11.86 -8.42 10.38
C GLU A 370 11.24 -7.11 10.92
N LEU A 371 9.99 -7.13 11.37
CA LEU A 371 9.39 -6.01 12.09
C LEU A 371 9.80 -6.11 13.57
N SER A 372 11.04 -5.73 13.87
CA SER A 372 11.59 -5.88 15.23
C SER A 372 10.91 -4.96 16.24
N PRO A 373 10.33 -5.51 17.33
CA PRO A 373 9.90 -4.73 18.48
C PRO A 373 11.04 -4.42 19.45
N GLU A 374 12.23 -5.05 19.36
CA GLU A 374 13.37 -4.76 20.26
C GLU A 374 14.00 -3.40 20.00
N LEU A 375 13.89 -2.93 18.77
CA LEU A 375 14.08 -1.53 18.45
C LEU A 375 13.11 -0.66 19.28
N ALA A 376 11.90 -1.15 19.57
CA ALA A 376 10.85 -0.53 20.38
C ALA A 376 10.79 -0.87 21.88
N GLN A 377 11.49 -1.92 22.31
CA GLN A 377 11.49 -2.44 23.69
C GLN A 377 12.88 -2.45 24.34
N GLY A 378 13.94 -2.06 23.63
CA GLY A 378 15.26 -1.83 24.21
C GLY A 378 15.28 -0.57 25.08
N SER A 379 14.67 -0.68 26.26
CA SER A 379 14.46 0.30 27.33
C SER A 379 13.69 1.56 26.91
N GLU A 380 12.35 1.63 27.16
CA GLU A 380 11.44 2.79 26.92
C GLU A 380 12.07 3.88 26.04
N SER A 381 12.34 3.51 24.79
CA SER A 381 13.22 4.26 23.90
C SER A 381 12.38 4.89 22.81
N LEU A 382 12.44 6.21 22.69
CA LEU A 382 11.91 6.98 21.58
C LEU A 382 12.56 6.51 20.26
N LEU A 383 11.85 5.78 19.42
CA LEU A 383 12.39 5.41 18.10
C LEU A 383 12.08 6.42 17.06
N GLY A 384 13.02 6.64 16.16
CA GLY A 384 12.59 7.16 14.90
C GLY A 384 13.61 7.01 13.80
N SER A 385 13.06 6.95 12.59
CA SER A 385 13.77 7.39 11.42
C SER A 385 13.99 8.90 11.55
N VAL A 386 15.22 9.30 11.79
CA VAL A 386 15.64 10.65 11.47
C VAL A 386 15.80 10.68 9.95
N THR A 387 14.94 11.42 9.24
CA THR A 387 15.15 11.70 7.80
C THR A 387 16.31 12.66 7.62
N VAL A 388 17.53 12.19 7.88
CA VAL A 388 18.75 12.69 7.29
C VAL A 388 19.60 11.45 6.99
N ALA A 389 20.00 11.33 5.72
CA ALA A 389 20.89 10.29 5.23
C ALA A 389 22.19 10.28 6.04
N LEU A 390 22.28 9.38 7.01
CA LEU A 390 23.52 9.07 7.71
C LEU A 390 24.05 7.77 7.09
N SER A 391 25.30 7.77 6.68
CA SER A 391 25.99 6.58 6.18
C SER A 391 27.24 6.41 7.04
N GLY A 392 27.30 5.30 7.77
CA GLY A 392 28.50 4.87 8.47
C GLY A 392 29.24 3.87 7.60
N ARG A 393 30.39 4.24 7.02
CA ARG A 393 31.30 3.25 6.45
C ARG A 393 32.13 2.65 7.59
N SER A 394 31.87 1.38 7.92
CA SER A 394 32.81 0.59 8.71
C SER A 394 33.96 0.17 7.78
N LEU A 395 35.06 0.90 7.84
CA LEU A 395 36.35 0.39 7.38
C LEU A 395 37.06 -0.12 8.63
N HIS A 396 37.31 -1.43 8.66
CA HIS A 396 38.10 -2.10 9.67
C HIS A 396 39.33 -1.26 10.05
N SER A 397 39.30 -0.63 11.22
CA SER A 397 40.48 -0.05 11.86
C SER A 397 40.28 -0.08 13.38
N PRO A 398 41.22 -0.64 14.17
CA PRO A 398 41.04 -0.79 15.62
C PRO A 398 41.08 0.54 16.41
N VAL A 399 41.44 1.67 15.76
CA VAL A 399 41.62 2.96 16.43
C VAL A 399 41.22 4.09 15.46
N GLY A 400 39.96 4.47 15.42
CA GLY A 400 39.52 5.65 14.65
C GLY A 400 38.05 5.64 14.25
N GLY A 401 37.22 6.39 14.99
CA GLY A 401 35.79 6.52 14.67
C GLY A 401 35.53 7.15 13.30
N ALA A 402 34.51 6.65 12.61
CA ALA A 402 34.12 7.06 11.27
C ALA A 402 33.34 8.40 11.27
N ALA A 403 33.59 9.23 10.26
CA ALA A 403 32.82 10.45 9.98
C ALA A 403 31.55 10.11 9.18
N LEU A 404 30.43 10.76 9.53
CA LEU A 404 29.13 10.55 8.90
C LEU A 404 29.05 11.33 7.59
N THR A 405 28.82 10.67 6.44
CA THR A 405 28.61 11.35 5.14
C THR A 405 27.18 11.16 4.63
N SER A 406 26.71 12.12 3.81
CA SER A 406 25.37 12.09 3.24
C SER A 406 25.31 11.20 2.00
N SER A 407 24.77 9.99 2.14
CA SER A 407 24.31 9.15 1.02
C SER A 407 23.03 8.43 1.43
N VAL A 408 22.04 8.36 0.54
CA VAL A 408 20.70 7.79 0.80
C VAL A 408 20.80 6.31 1.19
N VAL A 409 20.83 6.05 2.50
CA VAL A 409 20.66 4.74 3.13
C VAL A 409 19.65 4.94 4.24
N PHE A 410 18.57 4.15 4.23
CA PHE A 410 17.63 4.11 5.35
C PHE A 410 18.37 3.54 6.57
N GLN A 411 18.56 4.35 7.61
CA GLN A 411 19.18 3.91 8.86
C GLN A 411 18.20 4.08 10.02
N GLU A 412 18.06 3.01 10.82
CA GLU A 412 17.17 2.93 11.98
C GLU A 412 17.86 3.50 13.22
N TRP A 413 17.22 4.45 13.93
CA TRP A 413 17.80 5.06 15.14
C TRP A 413 16.81 5.01 16.31
N ALA A 414 17.34 4.90 17.52
CA ALA A 414 16.57 4.93 18.77
C ALA A 414 17.23 5.85 19.80
N LEU A 415 16.42 6.65 20.50
CA LEU A 415 16.80 7.39 21.70
C LEU A 415 16.39 6.57 22.93
N THR A 416 17.34 6.03 23.68
CA THR A 416 17.08 5.13 24.82
C THR A 416 16.72 5.86 26.12
N LYS A 417 16.22 5.13 27.13
CA LYS A 417 16.04 5.67 28.51
C LYS A 417 17.31 6.29 29.07
N GLU A 418 18.46 5.69 28.77
CA GLU A 418 19.76 6.17 29.20
C GLU A 418 20.19 7.41 28.40
N LYS A 419 19.27 8.03 27.66
CA LYS A 419 19.45 9.23 26.84
C LYS A 419 20.48 9.05 25.72
N SER A 420 20.70 7.84 25.21
CA SER A 420 21.63 7.63 24.09
C SER A 420 20.90 7.53 22.76
N VAL A 421 21.42 8.20 21.72
CA VAL A 421 20.90 8.05 20.34
C VAL A 421 21.74 6.99 19.65
N LYS A 422 21.16 5.80 19.44
CA LYS A 422 21.88 4.61 18.98
C LYS A 422 21.36 4.07 17.64
N HIS A 423 22.28 3.44 16.91
CA HIS A 423 22.04 2.58 15.76
C HIS A 423 22.84 1.28 16.02
N MET A 424 22.14 0.14 16.15
CA MET A 424 22.74 -1.12 16.62
C MET A 424 23.47 -0.94 17.97
N ASP A 425 24.77 -1.24 18.02
CA ASP A 425 25.68 -1.12 19.16
C ASP A 425 26.44 0.22 19.19
N LEU A 426 26.17 1.13 18.25
CA LEU A 426 26.84 2.41 18.10
C LEU A 426 25.95 3.59 18.55
N CYS A 427 26.53 4.53 19.28
CA CYS A 427 25.88 5.72 19.82
C CYS A 427 26.49 7.03 19.27
N LEU A 428 25.64 8.03 19.01
CA LEU A 428 26.08 9.39 18.69
C LEU A 428 26.86 9.97 19.87
N THR A 429 28.15 10.24 19.64
CA THR A 429 29.07 10.68 20.67
C THR A 429 29.63 12.05 20.34
N VAL A 430 29.47 12.99 21.27
CA VAL A 430 30.09 14.32 21.23
C VAL A 430 31.55 14.19 21.66
N VAL A 431 32.42 13.94 20.68
CA VAL A 431 33.86 13.73 20.92
C VAL A 431 34.60 15.02 21.30
N ASP A 432 34.05 16.16 20.88
CA ASP A 432 34.54 17.50 21.17
C ASP A 432 33.33 18.43 21.36
N ARG A 433 33.41 19.31 22.35
CA ARG A 433 32.34 20.24 22.75
C ARG A 433 32.49 21.62 22.13
N ALA A 434 33.52 21.86 21.31
CA ALA A 434 33.61 23.10 20.55
C ALA A 434 32.44 23.21 19.54
N PRO A 435 31.77 24.38 19.43
CA PRO A 435 30.75 24.59 18.42
C PRO A 435 31.31 24.39 17.01
N GLY A 436 30.58 23.64 16.17
CA GLY A 436 31.01 23.22 14.85
C GLY A 436 31.72 21.87 14.81
N SER A 437 32.05 21.26 15.96
CA SER A 437 32.74 19.97 16.00
C SER A 437 31.85 18.82 15.54
N VAL A 438 32.43 17.95 14.70
CA VAL A 438 31.75 16.81 14.09
C VAL A 438 31.56 15.70 15.13
N ILE A 439 30.34 15.17 15.22
CA ILE A 439 30.04 14.01 16.09
C ILE A 439 30.52 12.71 15.47
N LYS A 440 30.80 11.71 16.31
CA LYS A 440 31.24 10.38 15.86
C LYS A 440 30.33 9.28 16.38
N LEU A 441 30.28 8.18 15.65
CA LEU A 441 29.76 6.92 16.14
C LEU A 441 30.84 6.19 16.96
N GLN A 442 30.50 5.83 18.20
CA GLN A 442 31.32 4.98 19.07
C GLN A 442 30.44 3.92 19.70
N GLY A 443 31.01 2.81 20.19
CA GLY A 443 30.26 1.81 20.94
C GLY A 443 29.51 2.45 22.12
N CYS A 444 28.26 2.04 22.31
CA CYS A 444 27.41 2.57 23.37
C CYS A 444 27.95 2.21 24.76
N ARG A 445 28.05 3.21 25.65
CA ARG A 445 28.48 3.06 27.05
C ARG A 445 27.51 3.80 27.97
N GLU A 446 26.88 3.07 28.89
CA GLU A 446 25.82 3.62 29.74
C GLU A 446 26.25 4.84 30.58
N ASN A 447 27.50 4.89 31.04
CA ASN A 447 28.01 5.97 31.88
C ASN A 447 28.75 7.08 31.10
N ASP A 448 28.78 7.02 29.77
CA ASP A 448 29.47 8.03 28.96
C ASP A 448 28.58 9.26 28.77
N THR A 449 28.92 10.35 29.46
CA THR A 449 28.15 11.61 29.41
C THR A 449 28.17 12.24 28.02
N ARG A 450 29.15 11.91 27.18
CA ARG A 450 29.29 12.42 25.81
C ARG A 450 28.26 11.82 24.84
N GLN A 451 27.58 10.76 25.25
CA GLN A 451 26.58 10.04 24.46
C GLN A 451 25.15 10.41 24.86
N LYS A 452 24.97 11.44 25.69
CA LYS A 452 23.67 11.78 26.28
C LYS A 452 23.00 12.90 25.50
N TRP A 453 21.78 12.65 25.04
CA TRP A 453 20.95 13.52 24.23
C TRP A 453 19.53 13.59 24.79
N GLU A 454 18.87 14.72 24.62
CA GLU A 454 17.48 14.91 25.03
C GLU A 454 16.70 15.71 23.99
N GLN A 455 15.41 15.42 23.91
CA GLN A 455 14.49 16.16 23.07
C GLN A 455 14.06 17.45 23.77
N ILE A 456 14.07 18.57 23.05
CA ILE A 456 13.60 19.87 23.52
C ILE A 456 12.58 20.47 22.55
N GLU A 457 11.94 21.57 22.95
CA GLU A 457 11.01 22.34 22.10
C GLU A 457 9.88 21.49 21.48
N GLY A 458 9.19 20.69 22.31
CA GLY A 458 8.09 19.84 21.83
C GLY A 458 8.55 18.71 20.89
N ASN A 459 9.70 18.11 21.19
CA ASN A 459 10.32 17.02 20.42
C ASN A 459 10.74 17.41 19.01
N SER A 460 11.14 18.68 18.81
CA SER A 460 11.55 19.23 17.52
C SER A 460 13.06 19.44 17.37
N LYS A 461 13.84 19.29 18.44
CA LYS A 461 15.31 19.36 18.42
C LYS A 461 15.95 18.31 19.34
N LEU A 462 17.21 17.99 19.07
CA LEU A 462 18.06 17.15 19.93
C LEU A 462 19.19 17.98 20.52
N ARG A 463 19.22 18.07 21.86
CA ARG A 463 20.26 18.76 22.63
C ARG A 463 21.15 17.74 23.33
N HIS A 464 22.46 17.98 23.33
CA HIS A 464 23.39 17.21 24.14
C HIS A 464 23.26 17.60 25.62
N VAL A 465 23.03 16.60 26.48
CA VAL A 465 22.66 16.78 27.89
C VAL A 465 23.79 17.49 28.65
N GLY A 466 23.41 18.45 29.50
CA GLY A 466 24.38 19.23 30.30
C GLY A 466 25.19 20.24 29.48
N SER A 467 24.75 20.57 28.26
CA SER A 467 25.37 21.59 27.41
C SER A 467 24.31 22.40 26.65
N ASN A 468 24.71 23.55 26.09
CA ASN A 468 23.86 24.32 25.17
C ASN A 468 24.16 23.98 23.70
N LEU A 469 24.46 22.71 23.42
CA LEU A 469 24.81 22.23 22.11
C LEU A 469 23.69 21.37 21.52
N CYS A 470 23.26 21.71 20.32
CA CYS A 470 22.23 21.01 19.56
C CYS A 470 22.87 20.28 18.38
N LEU A 471 22.25 19.16 18.00
CA LEU A 471 22.61 18.46 16.76
C LEU A 471 22.33 19.37 15.56
N ASP A 472 23.31 19.53 14.67
CA ASP A 472 23.20 20.44 13.53
C ASP A 472 23.66 19.77 12.22
N SER A 473 22.87 19.97 11.17
CA SER A 473 23.12 19.46 9.82
C SER A 473 23.84 20.45 8.90
N ARG A 474 24.17 21.66 9.36
CA ARG A 474 24.84 22.69 8.54
C ARG A 474 26.17 22.23 7.92
N THR A 475 26.91 21.38 8.62
CA THR A 475 28.21 20.83 8.17
C THR A 475 28.06 19.50 7.41
N ALA A 476 26.84 19.01 7.17
CA ALA A 476 26.61 17.70 6.56
C ALA A 476 27.31 17.52 5.20
N LYS A 477 27.40 18.60 4.41
CA LYS A 477 28.10 18.60 3.11
C LYS A 477 29.63 18.60 3.21
N ASN A 478 30.19 19.03 4.35
CA ASN A 478 31.62 19.35 4.52
C ASN A 478 32.31 18.53 5.63
N GLY A 479 31.74 17.41 6.07
CA GLY A 479 32.38 16.56 7.10
C GLY A 479 31.44 15.79 8.01
N GLY A 480 30.13 16.05 7.95
CA GLY A 480 29.10 15.31 8.68
C GLY A 480 28.29 16.16 9.64
N LEU A 481 27.46 15.52 10.47
CA LEU A 481 26.69 16.21 11.50
C LEU A 481 27.62 16.77 12.58
N SER A 482 27.29 17.94 13.10
CA SER A 482 28.06 18.61 14.15
C SER A 482 27.20 18.91 15.37
N VAL A 483 27.88 19.27 16.45
CA VAL A 483 27.27 19.99 17.56
C VAL A 483 27.44 21.49 17.34
N GLU A 484 26.39 22.25 17.53
CA GLU A 484 26.39 23.72 17.39
C GLU A 484 25.64 24.35 18.55
N VAL A 485 25.89 25.62 18.85
CA VAL A 485 25.08 26.34 19.85
C VAL A 485 23.60 26.27 19.48
N CYS A 486 22.75 25.87 20.43
CA CYS A 486 21.31 25.77 20.20
C CYS A 486 20.71 27.12 19.79
N GLY A 487 19.96 27.13 18.69
CA GLY A 487 19.32 28.33 18.16
C GLY A 487 18.09 28.00 17.32
N PRO A 488 17.42 29.01 16.72
CA PRO A 488 16.20 28.82 15.92
C PRO A 488 16.48 28.29 14.50
N ALA A 489 17.64 27.67 14.26
CA ALA A 489 18.05 27.23 12.93
C ALA A 489 17.24 26.02 12.45
N LEU A 490 16.81 26.06 11.18
CA LEU A 490 16.17 24.91 10.51
C LEU A 490 17.09 23.68 10.48
N SER A 491 18.40 23.89 10.40
CA SER A 491 19.40 22.81 10.39
C SER A 491 19.50 22.03 11.70
N GLN A 492 18.87 22.54 12.77
CA GLN A 492 18.80 21.90 14.10
C GLN A 492 17.43 21.25 14.39
N GLN A 493 16.53 21.20 13.40
CA GLN A 493 15.23 20.55 13.57
C GLN A 493 15.34 19.03 13.35
N TRP A 494 15.00 18.27 14.38
CA TRP A 494 15.09 16.82 14.40
C TRP A 494 13.86 16.23 15.09
N LYS A 495 13.22 15.24 14.46
CA LYS A 495 12.04 14.58 15.01
C LYS A 495 12.11 13.08 14.75
N PHE A 496 11.87 12.30 15.79
CA PHE A 496 11.70 10.86 15.67
C PHE A 496 10.31 10.51 15.14
N THR A 497 10.20 9.45 14.34
CA THR A 497 8.93 8.98 13.77
C THR A 497 8.02 8.28 14.79
N LEU A 498 8.55 7.74 15.90
CA LEU A 498 7.80 7.11 17.00
C LEU A 498 8.13 7.81 18.32
N ASN A 499 7.13 8.49 18.90
CA ASN A 499 7.26 9.03 20.25
C ASN A 499 6.49 8.14 21.24
N LEU A 500 7.21 7.26 21.94
CA LEU A 500 6.66 6.57 23.11
C LEU A 500 6.42 7.61 24.20
N GLN A 501 5.16 7.84 24.57
CA GLN A 501 4.84 8.61 25.78
C GLN A 501 5.15 7.72 26.98
N GLN A 502 5.84 8.29 27.98
CA GLN A 502 5.99 7.70 29.31
C GLN A 502 4.65 7.48 29.98
#